data_AF-A0A524Q7Q9-F1
#
_entry.id   AF-A0A524Q7Q9-F1
#
_cell.length_a   1.000
_cell.length_b   1.000
_cell.length_c   1.000
_cell.angle_alpha   90.00
_cell.angle_beta   90.00
_cell.angle_gamma   90.00
#
_symmetry.space_group_name_H-M   'P 1'
#
loop_
_entity.id
_entity.type
_entity.pdbx_description
1 polymer ?
#
loop_
_entity_poly.entity_id
_entity_poly.type
_entity_poly.pdbx_seq_one_letter_code
_entity_poly.pdbx_strand_id
1 'polypeptide(L)'
;MSQPRRICYFGTYRDEYPRNQIMIEGLRRNGIQVIECHAKLWHSFQDRHQVALHGWWRPRFLARLMRAYLKLIWKFIHLPEFDVLVVGYPGQLDVFLAKFLCVWTRKPLVWDIFMSIYL
;
A
#
# COMPACT_ATOMS: atom_id res chain seq x y z
N MET A 1 -10.32 24.29 17.19
CA MET A 1 -10.08 22.83 17.13
C MET A 1 -9.44 22.54 15.79
N SER A 2 -8.19 22.07 15.75
CA SER A 2 -7.54 21.63 14.52
C SER A 2 -8.30 20.43 13.95
N GLN A 3 -8.64 20.47 12.66
CA GLN A 3 -9.26 19.33 11.97
C GLN A 3 -8.40 18.06 12.17
N PRO A 4 -9.01 16.89 12.42
CA PRO A 4 -8.25 15.65 12.54
C PRO A 4 -7.53 15.38 11.21
N ARG A 5 -6.22 15.22 11.26
CA ARG A 5 -5.42 14.91 10.07
C ARG A 5 -5.78 13.52 9.56
N ARG A 6 -6.06 13.41 8.26
CA ARG A 6 -6.43 12.16 7.60
C ARG A 6 -5.27 11.66 6.75
N ILE A 7 -4.85 10.42 6.98
CA ILE A 7 -3.81 9.76 6.20
C ILE A 7 -4.41 8.58 5.44
N CYS A 8 -4.13 8.51 4.15
CA CYS A 8 -4.40 7.34 3.33
C CYS A 8 -3.21 6.37 3.43
N TYR A 9 -3.41 5.21 4.04
CA TYR A 9 -2.42 4.13 4.10
C TYR A 9 -2.65 3.18 2.93
N PHE A 10 -1.79 3.24 1.93
CA PHE A 10 -2.02 2.74 0.58
C PHE A 10 -1.11 1.57 0.21
N GLY A 11 -1.65 0.62 -0.56
CA GLY A 11 -0.86 -0.33 -1.33
C GLY A 11 -1.30 -1.78 -1.19
N THR A 12 -0.46 -2.68 -1.66
CA THR A 12 -0.57 -4.14 -1.56
C THR A 12 0.29 -4.73 -0.45
N TYR A 13 0.66 -3.88 0.52
CA TYR A 13 1.45 -4.21 1.70
C TYR A 13 0.88 -5.41 2.47
N ARG A 14 1.71 -6.01 3.31
CA ARG A 14 1.31 -7.19 4.08
C ARG A 14 0.67 -6.77 5.39
N ASP A 15 -0.62 -7.02 5.55
CA ASP A 15 -1.38 -6.73 6.77
C ASP A 15 -0.86 -7.51 8.00
N GLU A 16 -0.31 -8.70 7.78
CA GLU A 16 0.34 -9.51 8.82
C GLU A 16 1.75 -9.04 9.18
N TYR A 17 2.34 -8.11 8.43
CA TYR A 17 3.70 -7.66 8.70
C TYR A 17 3.71 -6.63 9.84
N PRO A 18 4.43 -6.90 10.96
CA PRO A 18 4.34 -6.09 12.17
C PRO A 18 4.57 -4.58 11.94
N ARG A 19 5.44 -4.21 11.00
CA ARG A 19 5.72 -2.80 10.70
C ARG A 19 4.47 -2.02 10.31
N ASN A 20 3.61 -2.56 9.43
CA ASN A 20 2.42 -1.83 9.01
C ASN A 20 1.43 -1.66 10.15
N GLN A 21 1.26 -2.71 10.96
CA GLN A 21 0.40 -2.66 12.14
C GLN A 21 0.88 -1.62 13.15
N ILE A 22 2.18 -1.63 13.47
CA ILE A 22 2.80 -0.67 14.39
C ILE A 22 2.67 0.77 13.86
N MET A 23 2.89 0.98 12.56
CA MET A 23 2.76 2.32 11.95
C MET A 23 1.33 2.82 11.97
N ILE A 24 0.36 1.99 11.55
CA ILE A 24 -1.06 2.36 11.55
C ILE A 24 -1.55 2.65 12.98
N GLU A 25 -1.20 1.79 13.93
CA GLU A 25 -1.59 1.94 15.33
C GLU A 25 -0.92 3.17 15.97
N GLY A 26 0.35 3.41 15.69
CA GLY A 26 1.08 4.59 16.14
C GLY A 26 0.44 5.89 15.64
N LEU A 27 0.02 5.94 14.37
CA LEU A 27 -0.70 7.07 13.81
C LEU A 27 -2.05 7.28 14.54
N ARG A 28 -2.84 6.22 14.71
CA ARG A 28 -4.15 6.28 15.40
C ARG A 28 -4.02 6.79 16.84
N ARG A 29 -3.02 6.32 17.59
CA ARG A 29 -2.74 6.77 18.96
C ARG A 29 -2.38 8.25 19.07
N ASN A 30 -1.86 8.84 17.99
CA ASN A 30 -1.55 10.28 17.92
C ASN A 30 -2.73 11.11 17.38
N GLY A 31 -3.95 10.57 17.38
CA GLY A 31 -5.16 11.27 16.95
C GLY A 31 -5.26 11.46 15.43
N ILE A 32 -4.46 10.72 14.64
CA ILE A 32 -4.53 10.75 13.18
C ILE A 32 -5.56 9.72 12.71
N GLN A 33 -6.47 10.15 11.86
CA GLN A 33 -7.43 9.24 11.22
C GLN A 33 -6.74 8.52 10.06
N VAL A 34 -6.56 7.21 10.19
CA VAL A 34 -5.95 6.37 9.17
C VAL A 34 -7.03 5.70 8.33
N ILE A 35 -7.05 6.02 7.04
CA ILE A 35 -7.91 5.41 6.02
C ILE A 35 -7.09 4.38 5.25
N GLU A 36 -7.47 3.10 5.32
CA GLU A 36 -6.71 2.03 4.69
C GLU A 36 -7.18 1.77 3.25
N CYS A 37 -6.40 2.23 2.27
CA CYS A 37 -6.59 1.90 0.86
C CYS A 37 -5.73 0.68 0.50
N HIS A 38 -6.21 -0.49 0.90
CA HIS A 38 -5.45 -1.74 0.82
C HIS A 38 -6.09 -2.79 -0.10
N ALA A 39 -5.25 -3.53 -0.82
CA ALA A 39 -5.65 -4.74 -1.54
C ALA A 39 -4.66 -5.89 -1.29
N LYS A 40 -5.17 -7.05 -0.89
CA LYS A 40 -4.35 -8.25 -0.70
C LYS A 40 -3.83 -8.76 -2.04
N LEU A 41 -2.51 -8.74 -2.23
CA LEU A 41 -1.81 -9.36 -3.36
C LEU A 41 -1.16 -10.69 -2.98
N TRP A 42 -0.66 -10.79 -1.75
CA TRP A 42 0.04 -11.95 -1.22
C TRP A 42 -0.90 -12.75 -0.33
N HIS A 43 -1.24 -13.98 -0.74
CA HIS A 43 -2.13 -14.85 0.06
C HIS A 43 -1.38 -15.91 0.85
N SER A 44 -0.15 -16.26 0.48
CA SER A 44 0.62 -17.30 1.17
C SER A 44 2.13 -17.11 1.03
N PHE A 45 2.90 -17.67 1.97
CA PHE A 45 4.37 -17.70 1.91
C PHE A 45 4.86 -18.49 0.66
N GLN A 46 4.11 -19.50 0.23
CA GLN A 46 4.39 -20.34 -0.96
C GLN A 46 4.34 -19.56 -2.27
N ASP A 47 3.45 -18.56 -2.39
CA ASP A 47 3.39 -17.69 -3.58
C ASP A 47 4.71 -16.93 -3.79
N ARG A 48 5.40 -16.59 -2.70
CA ARG A 48 6.67 -15.87 -2.73
C ARG A 48 7.80 -16.76 -3.21
N HIS A 49 7.89 -17.98 -2.67
CA HIS A 49 8.86 -18.97 -3.12
C HIS A 49 8.66 -19.31 -4.60
N GLN A 50 7.42 -19.46 -5.05
CA GLN A 50 7.16 -19.77 -6.46
C GLN A 50 7.46 -18.61 -7.41
N VAL A 51 7.19 -17.36 -7.04
CA VAL A 51 7.59 -16.18 -7.86
C VAL A 51 9.12 -16.03 -7.88
N ALA A 52 9.79 -16.24 -6.75
CA ALA A 52 11.25 -16.21 -6.66
C ALA A 52 11.92 -17.33 -7.48
N LEU A 53 11.31 -18.52 -7.54
CA LEU A 53 11.88 -19.69 -8.22
C LEU A 53 11.47 -19.84 -9.70
N HIS A 54 10.25 -19.46 -10.07
CA HIS A 54 9.69 -19.72 -11.41
C HIS A 54 9.34 -18.43 -12.18
N GLY A 55 9.69 -17.27 -11.63
CA GLY A 55 9.47 -15.97 -12.24
C GLY A 55 8.02 -15.45 -12.12
N TRP A 56 7.91 -14.13 -12.16
CA TRP A 56 6.69 -13.32 -12.25
C TRP A 56 5.77 -13.58 -13.46
N TRP A 57 6.20 -14.37 -14.46
CA TRP A 57 5.49 -14.58 -15.73
C TRP A 57 4.28 -15.52 -15.66
N ARG A 58 3.88 -15.96 -14.47
CA ARG A 58 2.70 -16.82 -14.32
C ARG A 58 1.43 -16.00 -14.60
N PRO A 59 0.60 -16.37 -15.58
CA PRO A 59 -0.58 -15.59 -15.96
C PRO A 59 -1.57 -15.41 -14.80
N ARG A 60 -1.65 -16.41 -13.90
CA ARG A 60 -2.45 -16.31 -12.67
C ARG A 60 -1.95 -15.23 -11.71
N PHE A 61 -0.64 -15.07 -11.56
CA PHE A 61 -0.04 -14.03 -10.72
C PHE A 61 -0.25 -12.65 -11.34
N LEU A 62 -0.01 -12.51 -12.65
CA LEU A 62 -0.24 -11.25 -13.36
C LEU A 62 -1.72 -10.83 -13.31
N ALA A 63 -2.65 -11.76 -13.52
CA ALA A 63 -4.09 -11.49 -13.38
C ALA A 63 -4.44 -11.04 -11.95
N ARG A 64 -3.83 -11.64 -10.93
CA ARG A 64 -4.02 -11.23 -9.53
C ARG A 64 -3.44 -9.85 -9.24
N LEU A 65 -2.25 -9.55 -9.78
CA LEU A 65 -1.62 -8.23 -9.70
C LEU A 65 -2.52 -7.18 -10.32
N MET A 66 -2.97 -7.39 -11.57
CA MET A 66 -3.88 -6.49 -12.26
C MET A 66 -5.17 -6.26 -11.48
N ARG A 67 -5.80 -7.33 -10.95
CA ARG A 67 -7.01 -7.20 -10.12
C ARG A 67 -6.75 -6.41 -8.83
N ALA A 68 -5.61 -6.61 -8.17
CA ALA A 68 -5.25 -5.87 -6.98
C ALA A 68 -5.08 -4.38 -7.27
N TYR A 69 -4.40 -4.03 -8.37
CA TYR A 69 -4.19 -2.64 -8.77
C TYR A 69 -5.48 -1.96 -9.23
N LEU A 70 -6.33 -2.65 -10.01
CA LEU A 70 -7.66 -2.14 -10.35
C LEU A 70 -8.51 -1.89 -9.10
N LYS A 71 -8.45 -2.82 -8.12
CA LYS A 71 -9.14 -2.65 -6.84
C LYS A 71 -8.59 -1.47 -6.03
N LEU A 72 -7.28 -1.26 -6.02
CA LEU A 72 -6.65 -0.10 -5.37
C LEU A 72 -7.08 1.21 -6.01
N ILE A 73 -7.07 1.29 -7.34
CA ILE A 73 -7.51 2.48 -8.07
C ILE A 73 -8.98 2.76 -7.79
N TRP A 74 -9.84 1.73 -7.86
CA TRP A 74 -11.26 1.88 -7.58
C TRP A 74 -11.50 2.35 -6.15
N LYS A 75 -10.85 1.73 -5.15
CA LYS A 75 -10.91 2.18 -3.76
C LYS A 75 -10.44 3.63 -3.62
N PHE A 76 -9.32 3.98 -4.27
CA PHE A 76 -8.71 5.30 -4.21
C PHE A 76 -9.64 6.40 -4.70
N ILE A 77 -10.32 6.19 -5.83
CA ILE A 77 -11.26 7.16 -6.40
C ILE A 77 -12.48 7.38 -5.48
N HIS A 78 -12.87 6.37 -4.70
CA HIS A 78 -13.97 6.45 -3.74
C HIS A 78 -13.51 6.85 -2.32
N LEU A 79 -12.25 7.22 -2.14
CA LEU A 79 -11.77 7.62 -0.81
C LEU A 79 -12.36 8.97 -0.40
N PRO A 80 -12.65 9.16 0.90
CA PRO A 80 -12.91 10.49 1.43
C PRO A 80 -11.63 11.34 1.36
N GLU A 81 -11.77 12.65 1.55
CA GLU A 81 -10.63 13.57 1.54
C GLU A 81 -9.57 13.18 2.60
N PHE A 82 -8.31 13.24 2.19
CA PHE A 82 -7.13 12.98 3.03
C PHE A 82 -6.03 14.02 2.78
N ASP A 83 -5.10 14.13 3.72
CA ASP A 83 -4.02 15.12 3.69
C ASP A 83 -2.71 14.56 3.13
N VAL A 84 -2.42 13.29 3.42
CA VAL A 84 -1.15 12.61 3.04
C VAL A 84 -1.43 11.17 2.61
N LEU A 85 -0.71 10.69 1.60
CA LEU A 85 -0.69 9.28 1.23
C LEU A 85 0.60 8.63 1.71
N VAL A 86 0.49 7.56 2.49
CA VAL A 86 1.61 6.73 2.97
C VAL A 86 1.56 5.38 2.25
N VAL A 87 2.65 4.99 1.60
CA VAL A 87 2.78 3.66 0.99
C VAL A 87 3.27 2.67 2.04
N GLY A 88 2.48 1.62 2.30
CA GLY A 88 2.83 0.56 3.25
C GLY A 88 3.96 -0.35 2.76
N TYR A 89 4.54 -1.12 3.67
CA TYR A 89 5.68 -2.00 3.39
C TYR A 89 5.27 -3.49 3.24
N PRO A 90 5.82 -4.26 2.28
CA PRO A 90 6.61 -3.81 1.13
C PRO A 90 5.70 -3.12 0.10
N GLY A 91 6.21 -2.05 -0.53
CA GLY A 91 5.44 -1.21 -1.45
C GLY A 91 6.23 -0.70 -2.64
N GLN A 92 7.27 -1.42 -3.07
CA GLN A 92 8.18 -0.98 -4.15
C GLN A 92 7.49 -0.83 -5.50
N LEU A 93 6.50 -1.68 -5.81
CA LEU A 93 5.68 -1.50 -7.02
C LEU A 93 4.51 -0.55 -6.77
N ASP A 94 4.00 -0.50 -5.53
CA ASP A 94 2.87 0.35 -5.16
C ASP A 94 3.24 1.84 -5.24
N VAL A 95 4.50 2.20 -4.95
CA VAL A 95 4.96 3.60 -4.97
C VAL A 95 4.83 4.26 -6.34
N PHE A 96 4.95 3.51 -7.44
CA PHE A 96 4.78 4.07 -8.78
C PHE A 96 3.33 4.46 -9.04
N LEU A 97 2.38 3.57 -8.68
CA LEU A 97 0.95 3.89 -8.75
C LEU A 97 0.61 5.03 -7.79
N ALA A 98 1.11 4.98 -6.55
CA ALA A 98 0.89 6.01 -5.55
C ALA A 98 1.39 7.38 -6.02
N LYS A 99 2.58 7.45 -6.64
CA LYS A 99 3.14 8.67 -7.23
C LYS A 99 2.24 9.23 -8.31
N PHE A 100 1.76 8.39 -9.23
CA PHE A 100 0.82 8.82 -10.27
C PHE A 100 -0.46 9.41 -9.67
N LEU A 101 -1.06 8.71 -8.69
CA LEU A 101 -2.28 9.17 -8.01
C LEU A 101 -2.05 10.46 -7.19
N CYS A 102 -0.89 10.63 -6.56
CA CYS A 102 -0.53 11.83 -5.80
C CYS A 102 -0.27 13.04 -6.70
N VAL A 103 0.34 12.84 -7.87
CA VAL A 103 0.48 13.90 -8.88
C VAL A 103 -0.91 14.38 -9.34
N TRP A 104 -1.83 13.45 -9.59
CA TRP A 104 -3.20 13.78 -10.00
C TRP A 104 -4.00 14.49 -8.90
N THR A 105 -3.89 14.04 -7.64
CA THR A 105 -4.62 14.63 -6.51
C THR A 105 -3.91 15.82 -5.84
N ARG A 106 -2.67 16.12 -6.24
CA ARG A 106 -1.78 17.12 -5.62
C ARG A 106 -1.59 16.92 -4.11
N LYS A 107 -1.65 15.68 -3.64
CA LYS A 107 -1.42 15.32 -2.23
C LYS A 107 0.03 14.88 -2.04
N PRO A 108 0.66 15.19 -0.89
CA PRO A 108 2.00 14.71 -0.57
C PRO A 108 2.04 13.18 -0.43
N LEU A 109 3.15 12.59 -0.90
CA LEU A 109 3.45 11.16 -0.87
C LEU A 109 4.56 10.88 0.14
N VAL A 110 4.33 9.90 1.02
CA VAL A 110 5.34 9.34 1.93
C VAL A 110 5.55 7.88 1.57
N TRP A 111 6.80 7.49 1.37
CA TRP A 111 7.16 6.11 1.07
C TRP A 111 7.94 5.48 2.22
N ASP A 112 7.40 4.40 2.80
CA ASP A 112 8.05 3.66 3.87
C ASP A 112 9.09 2.65 3.33
N ILE A 113 10.35 3.09 3.28
CA ILE A 113 11.50 2.26 2.86
C ILE A 113 12.16 1.65 4.10
N PHE A 114 11.68 0.47 4.52
CA PHE A 114 12.26 -0.21 5.69
C PHE A 114 13.54 -1.00 5.39
N MET A 115 13.53 -1.77 4.30
CA MET A 115 14.58 -2.74 3.98
C MET A 115 15.05 -2.54 2.56
N SER A 116 16.36 -2.71 2.36
CA SER A 116 16.96 -2.82 1.04
C SER A 116 16.47 -4.10 0.36
N ILE A 117 16.36 -4.06 -0.98
CA ILE A 117 15.98 -5.22 -1.81
C ILE A 117 17.18 -6.17 -1.99
N TYR A 118 18.40 -5.73 -1.65
CA TYR A 118 19.64 -6.49 -1.82
C TYR A 118 20.00 -7.41 -0.63
N LEU A 119 19.07 -7.62 0.30
CA LEU A 119 19.25 -8.43 1.52
C LEU A 119 18.82 -9.88 1.32
#